data_AF-A0A2E8R8M6-F1
#
_entry.id   AF-A0A2E8R8M6-F1
#
_cell.length_a   1.000
_cell.length_b   1.000
_cell.length_c   1.000
_cell.angle_alpha   90.00
_cell.angle_beta   90.00
_cell.angle_gamma   90.00
#
_symmetry.space_group_name_H-M   'P 1'
#
loop_
_entity.id
_entity.type
_entity.pdbx_description
1 polymer ?
#
loop_
_entity_poly.entity_id
_entity_poly.type
_entity_poly.pdbx_seq_one_letter_code
_entity_poly.pdbx_strand_id
1 'polypeptide(L)'
;MIPICYTLTSLIGNCLFWRKNLAYVSLREGEEPEVLLKRFQTQMQRSGILRELRNRRFFRSKGEQERLDRQRGIRRLRRRRTRN
;
A
#
# COMPACT_ATOMS: atom_id res chain seq x y z
N MET A 1 44.58 10.39 1.92
CA MET A 1 44.04 9.96 3.23
C MET A 1 42.64 10.53 3.37
N ILE A 2 41.64 9.67 3.18
CA ILE A 2 40.21 9.93 3.37
C ILE A 2 39.88 9.29 4.72
N PRO A 3 39.41 10.03 5.74
CA PRO A 3 37.97 10.10 6.06
C PRO A 3 37.59 11.46 6.71
N ILE A 4 36.32 11.88 6.83
CA ILE A 4 35.43 11.56 7.95
C ILE A 4 33.97 11.68 7.48
N CYS A 5 33.33 10.51 7.44
CA CYS A 5 31.93 10.21 7.72
C CYS A 5 31.04 11.39 8.16
N TYR A 6 30.24 11.95 7.23
CA TYR A 6 29.07 12.77 7.54
C TYR A 6 27.98 11.90 8.18
N THR A 7 28.07 11.72 9.49
CA THR A 7 26.97 11.23 10.31
C THR A 7 26.03 12.40 10.61
N LEU A 8 24.94 12.59 9.85
CA LEU A 8 23.64 13.03 10.41
C LEU A 8 22.47 13.22 9.43
N THR A 9 22.49 12.70 8.21
CA THR A 9 21.24 12.62 7.42
C THR A 9 20.54 11.27 7.62
N SER A 10 20.32 10.90 8.88
CA SER A 10 19.52 9.74 9.27
C SER A 10 18.50 10.16 10.32
N LEU A 11 17.61 11.08 9.96
CA LEU A 11 16.35 11.35 10.68
C LEU A 11 15.38 12.24 9.89
N ILE A 12 15.43 12.16 8.57
CA ILE A 12 14.30 12.56 7.74
C ILE A 12 13.81 11.27 7.12
N GLY A 13 13.03 10.53 7.91
CA GLY A 13 12.11 9.50 7.43
C GLY A 13 10.97 10.12 6.60
N ASN A 14 11.28 11.08 5.72
CA ASN A 14 10.52 11.23 4.50
C ASN A 14 10.99 10.09 3.59
N CYS A 15 10.49 8.89 3.87
CA CYS A 15 10.40 7.92 2.80
C CYS A 15 9.38 8.52 1.84
N LEU A 16 9.88 9.22 0.83
CA LEU A 16 9.14 9.72 -0.32
C LEU A 16 8.43 8.54 -1.00
N PHE A 17 7.34 8.09 -0.40
CA PHE A 17 6.33 7.20 -0.96
C PHE A 17 5.08 8.01 -1.33
N TRP A 18 5.26 9.31 -1.56
CA TRP A 18 4.24 10.22 -2.06
C TRP A 18 4.46 10.46 -3.56
N ARG A 19 4.38 9.37 -4.30
CA ARG A 19 3.88 9.40 -5.67
C ARG A 19 3.02 8.17 -5.93
N LYS A 20 2.08 7.91 -5.00
CA LYS A 20 0.89 7.15 -5.37
C LYS A 20 0.09 8.07 -6.29
N ASN A 21 0.22 7.87 -7.61
CA ASN A 21 -0.76 8.40 -8.54
C ASN A 21 -2.14 8.05 -7.98
N LEU A 22 -2.87 9.04 -7.47
CA LEU A 22 -4.30 8.95 -7.21
C LEU A 22 -4.90 8.30 -8.46
N ALA A 23 -5.73 7.27 -8.26
CA ALA A 23 -6.15 6.31 -9.28
C ALA A 23 -6.84 7.00 -10.46
N TYR A 24 -6.02 7.57 -11.33
CA TYR A 24 -6.43 8.23 -12.54
C TYR A 24 -6.36 7.19 -13.64
N VAL A 25 -7.51 6.90 -14.24
CA VAL A 25 -7.65 5.98 -15.35
C VAL A 25 -8.22 6.74 -16.53
N SER A 26 -7.51 6.71 -17.65
CA SER A 26 -8.02 7.21 -18.92
C SER A 26 -8.86 6.15 -19.63
N LEU A 27 -9.87 6.63 -20.36
CA LEU A 27 -10.65 5.80 -21.27
C LEU A 27 -9.76 5.31 -22.40
N ARG A 28 -9.93 4.05 -22.80
CA ARG A 28 -9.29 3.47 -23.99
C ARG A 28 -10.31 3.40 -25.12
N GLU A 29 -9.84 3.49 -26.36
CA GLU A 29 -10.69 3.38 -27.54
C GLU A 29 -11.36 2.00 -27.59
N GLY A 30 -12.67 1.97 -27.84
CA GLY A 30 -13.46 0.74 -27.93
C GLY A 30 -13.73 0.02 -26.60
N GLU A 31 -13.51 0.66 -25.45
CA GLU A 31 -13.74 0.06 -24.15
C GLU A 31 -15.16 0.30 -23.62
N GLU A 32 -15.79 -0.78 -23.15
CA GLU A 32 -17.06 -0.71 -22.41
C GLU A 32 -16.92 0.05 -21.08
N PRO A 33 -17.86 0.94 -20.71
CA PRO A 33 -17.80 1.72 -19.47
C PRO A 33 -17.63 0.88 -18.20
N GLU A 34 -18.17 -0.34 -18.18
CA GLU A 34 -18.04 -1.24 -17.02
C GLU A 34 -16.59 -1.75 -16.84
N VAL A 35 -15.87 -1.97 -17.93
CA VAL A 35 -14.47 -2.42 -17.90
C VAL A 35 -13.57 -1.31 -17.34
N LEU A 36 -13.84 -0.06 -17.73
CA LEU A 36 -13.18 1.12 -17.17
C LEU A 36 -13.33 1.16 -15.64
N LEU A 37 -14.55 0.97 -15.13
CA LEU A 37 -14.83 0.94 -13.69
C LEU A 37 -14.08 -0.18 -12.97
N LYS A 38 -14.03 -1.39 -13.54
CA LYS A 38 -13.29 -2.52 -12.96
C LYS A 38 -11.78 -2.23 -12.86
N ARG A 39 -11.21 -1.55 -13.86
CA ARG A 39 -9.79 -1.12 -13.85
C ARG A 39 -9.54 -0.08 -12.76
N PHE A 40 -10.40 0.94 -12.68
CA PHE A 40 -10.33 1.95 -11.63
C PHE A 40 -10.41 1.33 -10.23
N GLN A 41 -11.39 0.45 -9.98
CA GLN A 41 -11.53 -0.26 -8.71
C GLN A 41 -10.29 -1.09 -8.37
N THR A 42 -9.74 -1.82 -9.35
CA THR A 42 -8.51 -2.61 -9.20
C THR A 42 -7.32 -1.71 -8.87
N GLN A 43 -7.15 -0.58 -9.55
CA GLN A 43 -6.08 0.38 -9.28
C GLN A 43 -6.24 1.00 -7.88
N MET A 44 -7.46 1.32 -7.47
CA MET A 44 -7.76 1.80 -6.12
C MET A 44 -7.41 0.78 -5.04
N GLN A 45 -7.78 -0.48 -5.24
CA GLN A 45 -7.44 -1.56 -4.32
C GLN A 45 -5.92 -1.78 -4.24
N ARG A 46 -5.21 -1.74 -5.38
CA ARG A 46 -3.74 -1.88 -5.46
C ARG A 46 -3.02 -0.72 -4.77
N SER A 47 -3.51 0.52 -4.92
CA SER A 47 -2.95 1.70 -4.27
C SER A 47 -2.97 1.60 -2.74
N GLY A 48 -3.95 0.85 -2.19
CA GLY A 48 -4.10 0.63 -0.75
C GLY A 48 -4.51 1.86 0.06
N ILE A 49 -4.84 3.00 -0.57
CA ILE A 49 -5.15 4.27 0.14
C ILE A 49 -6.35 4.11 1.09
N LEU A 50 -7.40 3.42 0.67
CA LEU A 50 -8.59 3.18 1.51
C LEU A 50 -8.26 2.30 2.72
N ARG A 51 -7.37 1.32 2.56
CA ARG A 51 -6.91 0.46 3.65
C ARG A 51 -6.08 1.26 4.64
N GLU A 52 -5.24 2.15 4.14
CA GLU A 52 -4.39 3.02 4.94
C GLU A 52 -5.22 4.00 5.77
N LEU A 53 -6.15 4.73 5.15
CA LEU A 53 -7.07 5.63 5.83
C LEU A 53 -7.88 4.90 6.91
N ARG A 54 -8.36 3.69 6.62
CA ARG A 54 -9.07 2.86 7.62
C ARG A 54 -8.19 2.47 8.82
N ASN A 55 -6.91 2.19 8.60
CA ASN A 55 -5.99 1.86 9.69
C ASN A 55 -5.61 3.10 10.51
N ARG A 56 -5.60 4.30 9.91
CA ARG A 56 -5.30 5.56 10.58
C ARG A 56 -6.49 6.15 11.36
N ARG A 57 -7.72 5.67 11.12
CA ARG A 57 -8.96 6.19 11.75
C ARG A 57 -8.91 6.17 13.28
N PHE A 58 -8.35 5.13 13.87
CA PHE A 58 -8.28 4.95 15.32
C PHE A 58 -6.86 4.63 15.74
N PHE A 59 -6.46 5.11 16.92
CA PHE A 59 -5.18 4.76 17.52
C PHE A 59 -5.10 3.24 17.77
N ARG A 60 -3.95 2.66 17.47
CA ARG A 60 -3.63 1.26 17.76
C ARG A 60 -2.27 1.20 18.43
N SER A 61 -2.16 0.42 19.50
CA SER A 61 -0.88 0.11 20.12
C SER A 61 -0.01 -0.74 19.19
N LYS A 62 1.30 -0.75 19.43
CA LYS A 62 2.26 -1.55 18.63
C LYS A 62 1.90 -3.04 18.64
N GLY A 63 1.58 -3.60 19.82
CA GLY A 63 1.20 -5.01 19.96
C GLY A 63 -0.08 -5.37 19.21
N GLU A 64 -1.08 -4.47 19.18
CA GLU A 64 -2.31 -4.70 18.42
C GLU A 64 -2.04 -4.69 16.91
N GLN A 65 -1.19 -3.76 16.45
CA GLN A 65 -0.78 -3.71 15.05
C GLN A 65 -0.03 -4.98 14.62
N GLU A 66 0.91 -5.47 15.43
CA GLU A 66 1.65 -6.73 15.18
C GLU A 66 0.72 -7.94 15.13
N ARG A 67 -0.24 -8.03 16.06
CA ARG A 67 -1.25 -9.10 16.08
C ARG A 67 -2.06 -9.11 14.79
N LEU A 68 -2.54 -7.95 14.34
CA LEU A 68 -3.30 -7.80 13.10
C LEU A 68 -2.45 -8.14 11.87
N ASP A 69 -1.17 -7.76 11.85
CA ASP A 69 -0.27 -8.06 10.73
C ASP A 69 0.09 -9.54 10.65
N ARG A 70 0.34 -10.20 11.78
CA ARG A 70 0.49 -11.67 11.86
C ARG A 70 -0.74 -12.38 11.31
N GLN A 71 -1.94 -12.00 11.76
CA GLN A 71 -3.20 -12.56 11.25
C GLN A 71 -3.37 -12.32 9.75
N ARG A 72 -3.05 -11.11 9.26
CA ARG A 72 -3.11 -10.78 7.83
C ARG A 72 -2.13 -11.63 7.01
N GLY A 73 -0.92 -11.88 7.52
CA GLY A 73 0.08 -12.78 6.90
C GLY A 73 -0.44 -14.21 6.76
N ILE A 74 -0.96 -14.79 7.85
CA ILE A 74 -1.53 -16.14 7.84
C ILE A 74 -2.70 -16.24 6.87
N ARG A 75 -3.63 -15.27 6.86
CA ARG A 75 -4.75 -15.24 5.92
C ARG A 75 -4.28 -15.20 4.46
N ARG A 76 -3.23 -14.44 4.14
CA ARG A 76 -2.64 -14.39 2.80
C ARG A 76 -2.03 -15.74 2.40
N LEU A 77 -1.30 -16.38 3.31
CA LEU A 77 -0.70 -17.70 3.06
C LEU A 77 -1.77 -18.75 2.79
N ARG A 78 -2.83 -18.80 3.60
CA ARG A 78 -3.96 -19.74 3.41
C ARG A 78 -4.63 -19.56 2.04
N ARG A 79 -4.90 -18.32 1.63
CA ARG A 79 -5.48 -18.03 0.30
C ARG A 79 -4.59 -18.45 -0.86
N ARG A 80 -3.26 -18.39 -0.71
CA ARG A 80 -2.32 -18.87 -1.74
C ARG A 80 -2.36 -20.39 -1.86
N ARG A 81 -2.43 -21.11 -0.73
CA ARG A 81 -2.49 -22.58 -0.71
C ARG A 81 -3.73 -23.14 -1.39
N THR A 82 -4.90 -22.50 -1.24
CA THR A 82 -6.16 -22.95 -1.88
C THR A 82 -6.22 -22.69 -3.39
N ARG A 83 -5.32 -21.86 -3.95
CA ARG A 83 -5.31 -21.53 -5.37
C ARG A 83 -4.48 -22.52 -6.22
N ASN A 84 -3.56 -23.25 -5.59
CA ASN A 84 -2.87 -24.40 -6.17
C ASN A 84 -3.72 -25.65 -5.99
#